data_AF-A0A6A6CKT1-F1
#
_entry.id   AF-A0A6A6CKT1-F1
#
_cell.length_a   1.000
_cell.length_b   1.000
_cell.length_c   1.000
_cell.angle_alpha   90.00
_cell.angle_beta   90.00
_cell.angle_gamma   90.00
#
_symmetry.space_group_name_H-M   'P 1'
#
loop_
_entity.id
_entity.type
_entity.pdbx_description
1 polymer ?
#
loop_
_entity_poly.entity_id
_entity_poly.type
_entity_poly.pdbx_seq_one_letter_code
_entity_poly.pdbx_strand_id
1 'polypeptide(L)'
;MKSIHLLSLPILTLTLLALLPLPLATSDYTNALACARRNPSINAAISKLCTRRDKAGNLFNKIVVPSPYTSQGATVDGVRVRITGTCSPPQWVPLQYCGAQFHGICAGGGSVGRFGRSGCQVWRIERVDGGRVAGLVGEVVEGMGRVREGGGNLVGAVRGG
;
A
#
# COMPACT_ATOMS: atom_id res chain seq x y z
N MET A 1 25.83 -16.56 -57.82
CA MET A 1 26.13 -16.70 -56.38
C MET A 1 26.21 -15.32 -55.75
N LYS A 2 25.25 -14.96 -54.88
CA LYS A 2 25.37 -13.87 -53.88
C LYS A 2 24.19 -13.99 -52.92
N SER A 3 24.41 -14.74 -51.84
CA SER A 3 23.53 -14.77 -50.68
C SER A 3 23.99 -13.69 -49.72
N ILE A 4 23.19 -12.65 -49.55
CA ILE A 4 23.33 -11.64 -48.50
C ILE A 4 21.95 -11.50 -47.86
N HIS A 5 21.92 -11.27 -46.55
CA HIS A 5 20.75 -10.91 -45.71
C HIS A 5 20.04 -12.07 -44.97
N LEU A 6 20.73 -12.72 -44.03
CA LEU A 6 20.07 -13.52 -42.96
C LEU A 6 20.50 -13.13 -41.53
N LEU A 7 21.14 -11.98 -41.33
CA LEU A 7 21.71 -11.59 -40.02
C LEU A 7 20.98 -10.45 -39.28
N SER A 8 19.72 -10.09 -39.60
CA SER A 8 19.03 -8.98 -38.91
C SER A 8 17.92 -9.39 -37.92
N LEU A 9 17.48 -10.65 -37.89
CA LEU A 9 16.35 -11.07 -37.05
C LEU A 9 16.61 -11.21 -35.54
N PRO A 10 17.82 -11.57 -35.01
CA PRO A 10 17.96 -11.83 -33.58
C PRO A 10 18.11 -10.55 -32.74
N ILE A 11 18.41 -9.41 -33.36
CA ILE A 11 18.58 -8.12 -32.66
C ILE A 11 17.22 -7.45 -32.40
N LEU A 12 16.24 -7.66 -33.29
CA LEU A 12 14.92 -7.05 -33.18
C LEU A 12 14.04 -7.68 -32.09
N THR A 13 14.28 -8.96 -31.75
CA THR A 13 13.52 -9.66 -30.70
C THR A 13 13.98 -9.31 -29.29
N LEU A 14 15.27 -8.97 -29.10
CA LEU A 14 15.81 -8.58 -27.79
C LEU A 14 15.31 -7.21 -27.32
N THR A 15 15.05 -6.27 -28.22
CA THR A 15 14.53 -4.94 -27.86
C THR A 15 13.06 -4.96 -27.46
N LEU A 16 12.26 -5.90 -27.98
CA LEU A 16 10.81 -5.96 -27.68
C LEU A 16 10.50 -6.46 -26.25
N LEU A 17 11.37 -7.28 -25.65
CA LEU A 17 11.21 -7.73 -24.26
C LEU A 17 11.47 -6.62 -23.23
N ALA A 18 12.20 -5.55 -23.59
CA ALA A 18 12.49 -4.42 -22.71
C ALA A 18 11.32 -3.43 -22.60
N LEU A 19 10.30 -3.54 -23.46
CA LEU A 19 9.13 -2.66 -23.49
C LEU A 19 7.89 -3.25 -22.82
N LEU A 20 7.95 -4.43 -22.18
CA LEU A 20 6.83 -4.88 -21.36
C LEU A 20 6.76 -3.99 -20.11
N PRO A 21 5.75 -3.10 -19.98
CA PRO A 21 5.54 -2.40 -18.73
C PRO A 21 5.29 -3.44 -17.65
N LEU A 22 6.04 -3.38 -16.54
CA LEU A 22 5.78 -4.24 -15.39
C LEU A 22 4.33 -4.00 -14.96
N PRO A 23 3.40 -4.98 -15.12
CA PRO A 23 1.97 -4.77 -14.93
C PRO A 23 1.61 -4.38 -13.48
N LEU A 24 2.54 -4.60 -12.56
CA LEU A 24 2.39 -4.30 -11.14
C LEU A 24 2.33 -2.79 -10.87
N ALA A 25 3.19 -1.98 -11.49
CA ALA A 25 3.28 -0.55 -11.18
C ALA A 25 2.04 0.24 -11.63
N THR A 26 1.47 -0.10 -12.80
CA THR A 26 0.26 0.55 -13.31
C THR A 26 -0.98 0.21 -12.47
N SER A 27 -1.12 -1.06 -12.04
CA SER A 27 -2.23 -1.45 -11.17
C SER A 27 -2.09 -0.91 -9.74
N ASP A 28 -0.87 -0.76 -9.24
CA ASP A 28 -0.63 -0.22 -7.90
C ASP A 28 -1.11 1.23 -7.80
N TYR A 29 -0.79 2.07 -8.78
CA TYR A 29 -1.22 3.47 -8.78
C TYR A 29 -2.75 3.61 -8.75
N THR A 30 -3.47 2.88 -9.60
CA THR A 30 -4.94 2.94 -9.64
C THR A 30 -5.56 2.38 -8.36
N ASN A 31 -5.01 1.29 -7.83
CA ASN A 31 -5.44 0.72 -6.56
C ASN A 31 -5.17 1.67 -5.39
N ALA A 32 -4.02 2.36 -5.37
CA ALA A 32 -3.69 3.34 -4.34
C ALA A 32 -4.68 4.50 -4.34
N LEU A 33 -5.08 5.01 -5.51
CA LEU A 33 -6.10 6.05 -5.62
C LEU A 33 -7.47 5.56 -5.13
N ALA A 34 -7.89 4.35 -5.53
CA ALA A 34 -9.15 3.76 -5.09
C ALA A 34 -9.17 3.53 -3.56
N CYS A 35 -8.05 3.07 -3.00
CA CYS A 35 -7.88 2.92 -1.56
C CYS A 35 -7.93 4.26 -0.82
N ALA A 36 -7.22 5.29 -1.32
CA ALA A 36 -7.21 6.63 -0.72
C ALA A 36 -8.60 7.25 -0.64
N ARG A 37 -9.45 7.05 -1.67
CA ARG A 37 -10.84 7.51 -1.67
C ARG A 37 -11.69 6.85 -0.58
N ARG A 38 -11.37 5.62 -0.18
CA ARG A 38 -12.06 4.93 0.92
C ARG A 38 -11.56 5.42 2.27
N ASN A 39 -10.25 5.41 2.48
CA ASN A 39 -9.63 5.89 3.70
C ASN A 39 -8.15 6.26 3.44
N PRO A 40 -7.79 7.55 3.42
CA PRO A 40 -6.42 7.97 3.15
C PRO A 40 -5.42 7.52 4.23
N SER A 41 -5.86 7.27 5.46
CA SER A 41 -5.00 6.76 6.54
C SER A 41 -4.52 5.33 6.27
N ILE A 42 -5.24 4.54 5.45
CA ILE A 42 -4.73 3.25 4.97
C ILE A 42 -3.46 3.46 4.13
N ASN A 43 -3.49 4.35 3.13
CA ASN A 43 -2.31 4.63 2.30
C ASN A 43 -1.15 5.22 3.13
N ALA A 44 -1.46 6.06 4.11
CA ALA A 44 -0.44 6.58 5.03
C ALA A 44 0.21 5.46 5.86
N ALA A 45 -0.58 4.52 6.38
CA ALA A 45 -0.06 3.36 7.10
C ALA A 45 0.75 2.42 6.17
N ILE A 46 0.29 2.17 4.95
CA ILE A 46 1.01 1.40 3.91
C ILE A 46 2.36 2.06 3.62
N SER A 47 2.36 3.37 3.35
CA SER A 47 3.59 4.13 3.08
C SER A 47 4.56 4.03 4.25
N LYS A 48 4.07 4.17 5.49
CA LYS A 48 4.88 4.05 6.71
C LYS A 48 5.50 2.66 6.87
N LEU A 49 4.77 1.58 6.55
CA LEU A 49 5.29 0.22 6.61
C LEU A 49 6.26 -0.10 5.46
N CYS A 50 5.87 0.25 4.24
CA CYS A 50 6.55 -0.17 3.02
C CYS A 50 7.71 0.74 2.63
N THR A 51 7.72 2.02 3.00
CA THR A 51 8.76 2.98 2.58
C THR A 51 9.57 3.53 3.76
N ARG A 52 9.71 2.72 4.83
CA ARG A 52 10.48 3.13 6.01
C ARG A 52 11.92 3.48 5.63
N ARG A 53 12.50 4.44 6.34
CA ARG A 53 13.90 4.81 6.21
C ARG A 53 14.70 4.35 7.43
N ASP A 54 15.99 4.09 7.26
CA ASP A 54 16.91 3.89 8.36
C ASP A 54 17.32 5.21 9.02
N LYS A 55 18.18 5.15 10.05
CA LYS A 55 18.67 6.34 10.76
C LYS A 55 19.49 7.29 9.86
N ALA A 56 20.06 6.77 8.77
CA ALA A 56 20.82 7.56 7.80
C ALA A 56 19.91 8.13 6.68
N GLY A 57 18.60 7.90 6.76
CA GLY A 57 17.64 8.37 5.77
C GLY A 57 17.55 7.51 4.52
N ASN A 58 18.23 6.36 4.45
CA ASN A 58 18.16 5.48 3.29
C ASN A 58 16.87 4.65 3.31
N LEU A 59 16.32 4.39 2.13
CA LEU A 59 15.15 3.54 1.99
C LEU A 59 15.48 2.11 2.44
N PHE A 60 14.76 1.62 3.45
CA PHE A 60 15.01 0.31 3.99
C PHE A 60 14.29 -0.75 3.16
N ASN A 61 15.02 -1.36 2.23
CA ASN A 61 14.49 -2.35 1.28
C ASN A 61 14.52 -3.81 1.79
N LYS A 62 14.66 -4.03 3.11
CA LYS A 62 14.80 -5.38 3.71
C LYS A 62 13.56 -5.79 4.51
N ILE A 63 12.39 -5.78 3.88
CA ILE A 63 11.16 -6.31 4.48
C ILE A 63 11.20 -7.84 4.36
N VAL A 64 11.21 -8.55 5.48
CA VAL A 64 11.25 -10.02 5.53
C VAL A 64 10.11 -10.53 6.39
N VAL A 65 9.44 -11.60 5.93
CA VAL A 65 8.30 -12.22 6.61
C VAL A 65 8.60 -13.70 6.90
N PRO A 66 8.44 -14.18 8.14
CA PRO A 66 8.05 -13.40 9.33
C PRO A 66 9.19 -12.52 9.85
N SER A 67 8.84 -11.38 10.45
CA SER A 67 9.74 -10.60 11.31
C SER A 67 8.95 -9.82 12.38
N PRO A 68 9.59 -9.38 13.48
CA PRO A 68 8.94 -8.51 14.46
C PRO A 68 8.42 -7.21 13.83
N TYR A 69 9.19 -6.63 12.92
CA TYR A 69 8.82 -5.40 12.21
C TYR A 69 7.53 -5.56 11.42
N THR A 70 7.42 -6.58 10.57
CA THR A 70 6.22 -6.77 9.76
C THR A 70 5.03 -7.21 10.60
N SER A 71 5.25 -7.95 11.68
CA SER A 71 4.20 -8.43 12.58
C SER A 71 3.59 -7.32 13.43
N GLN A 72 4.42 -6.38 13.90
CA GLN A 72 3.96 -5.17 14.59
C GLN A 72 3.25 -4.24 13.59
N GLY A 73 3.80 -4.12 12.38
CA GLY A 73 3.23 -3.30 11.33
C GLY A 73 3.40 -1.80 11.56
N ALA A 74 2.63 -1.01 10.82
CA ALA A 74 2.59 0.44 10.96
C ALA A 74 1.16 0.90 11.28
N THR A 75 1.03 1.87 12.18
CA THR A 75 -0.26 2.48 12.54
C THR A 75 -0.24 3.98 12.26
N VAL A 76 -1.32 4.47 11.65
CA VAL A 76 -1.62 5.88 11.36
C VAL A 76 -3.13 6.09 11.55
N ASP A 77 -3.51 7.11 12.33
CA ASP A 77 -4.91 7.49 12.59
C ASP A 77 -5.85 6.32 12.92
N GLY A 78 -5.42 5.44 13.83
CA GLY A 78 -6.22 4.27 14.23
C GLY A 78 -6.32 3.18 13.15
N VAL A 79 -5.62 3.28 12.03
CA VAL A 79 -5.51 2.21 11.02
C VAL A 79 -4.13 1.56 11.14
N ARG A 80 -4.10 0.23 11.23
CA ARG A 80 -2.87 -0.56 11.20
C ARG A 80 -2.79 -1.45 9.98
N VAL A 81 -1.63 -1.46 9.34
CA VAL A 81 -1.27 -2.46 8.34
C VAL A 81 -0.12 -3.32 8.86
N ARG A 82 -0.21 -4.63 8.68
CA ARG A 82 0.83 -5.58 9.13
C ARG A 82 0.89 -6.82 8.25
N ILE A 83 2.05 -7.47 8.25
CA ILE A 83 2.30 -8.73 7.54
C ILE A 83 2.83 -9.75 8.53
N THR A 84 2.05 -10.79 8.75
CA THR A 84 2.39 -11.95 9.58
C THR A 84 2.61 -13.18 8.70
N GLY A 85 3.10 -14.27 9.25
CA GLY A 85 3.20 -15.52 8.50
C GLY A 85 4.03 -16.56 9.22
N THR A 86 4.02 -17.76 8.67
CA THR A 86 4.80 -18.92 9.14
C THR A 86 5.79 -19.40 8.07
N CYS A 87 6.21 -18.49 7.19
CA CYS A 87 7.07 -18.80 6.06
C CYS A 87 8.41 -19.40 6.51
N SER A 88 8.76 -20.56 5.95
CA SER A 88 10.05 -21.22 6.12
C SER A 88 10.61 -21.63 4.75
N PRO A 89 11.78 -21.11 4.34
CA PRO A 89 12.55 -20.05 5.00
C PRO A 89 11.81 -18.70 5.01
N PRO A 90 12.25 -17.72 5.84
CA PRO A 90 11.73 -16.36 5.78
C PRO A 90 11.85 -15.77 4.37
N GLN A 91 10.82 -15.04 3.94
CA GLN A 91 10.69 -14.53 2.58
C GLN A 91 10.87 -13.02 2.54
N TRP A 92 11.72 -12.58 1.63
CA TRP A 92 11.87 -11.16 1.32
C TRP A 92 10.66 -10.66 0.52
N VAL A 93 10.21 -9.45 0.87
CA VAL A 93 9.14 -8.72 0.20
C VAL A 93 9.75 -7.48 -0.45
N PRO A 94 9.81 -7.42 -1.79
CA PRO A 94 10.27 -6.22 -2.47
C PRO A 94 9.32 -5.04 -2.21
N LEU A 95 9.87 -3.83 -2.14
CA LEU A 95 9.13 -2.60 -1.81
C LEU A 95 7.91 -2.37 -2.71
N GLN A 96 8.06 -2.59 -4.01
CA GLN A 96 6.99 -2.44 -5.00
C GLN A 96 5.83 -3.39 -4.72
N TYR A 97 6.13 -4.63 -4.31
CA TYR A 97 5.12 -5.61 -3.94
C TYR A 97 4.46 -5.30 -2.60
N CYS A 98 5.18 -4.66 -1.67
CA CYS A 98 4.62 -4.21 -0.40
C CYS A 98 3.46 -3.24 -0.60
N GLY A 99 3.66 -2.18 -1.39
CA GLY A 99 2.60 -1.23 -1.72
C GLY A 99 1.46 -1.90 -2.50
N ALA A 100 1.82 -2.55 -3.62
CA ALA A 100 0.85 -3.14 -4.55
C ALA A 100 -0.11 -4.14 -3.90
N GLN A 101 0.38 -5.01 -3.02
CA GLN A 101 -0.47 -6.01 -2.38
C GLN A 101 -1.47 -5.39 -1.40
N PHE A 102 -1.05 -4.42 -0.57
CA PHE A 102 -1.97 -3.74 0.33
C PHE A 102 -2.98 -2.85 -0.40
N HIS A 103 -2.52 -2.09 -1.40
CA HIS A 103 -3.43 -1.28 -2.21
C HIS A 103 -4.44 -2.17 -2.95
N GLY A 104 -4.01 -3.32 -3.48
CA GLY A 104 -4.91 -4.30 -4.10
C GLY A 104 -5.97 -4.84 -3.15
N ILE A 105 -5.58 -5.23 -1.92
CA ILE A 105 -6.52 -5.64 -0.87
C ILE A 105 -7.56 -4.54 -0.61
N CYS A 106 -7.09 -3.31 -0.37
CA CYS A 106 -7.92 -2.17 0.00
C CYS A 106 -8.86 -1.71 -1.13
N ALA A 107 -8.35 -1.61 -2.36
CA ALA A 107 -9.12 -1.20 -3.53
C ALA A 107 -10.29 -2.17 -3.79
N GLY A 108 -10.03 -3.47 -3.62
CA GLY A 108 -11.04 -4.53 -3.67
C GLY A 108 -12.03 -4.53 -2.49
N GLY A 109 -11.88 -3.61 -1.53
CA GLY A 109 -12.74 -3.54 -0.33
C GLY A 109 -12.41 -4.61 0.72
N GLY A 110 -11.30 -5.32 0.58
CA GLY A 110 -10.83 -6.32 1.53
C GLY A 110 -10.02 -5.71 2.68
N SER A 111 -9.84 -6.51 3.73
CA SER A 111 -8.99 -6.19 4.88
C SER A 111 -7.89 -7.23 5.13
N VAL A 112 -7.91 -8.35 4.40
CA VAL A 112 -6.95 -9.44 4.53
C VAL A 112 -6.58 -9.98 3.15
N GLY A 113 -5.30 -10.28 2.96
CA GLY A 113 -4.80 -11.02 1.78
C GLY A 113 -3.75 -12.06 2.16
N ARG A 114 -3.57 -13.07 1.30
CA ARG A 114 -2.56 -14.12 1.47
C ARG A 114 -1.61 -14.14 0.29
N PHE A 115 -0.32 -14.07 0.57
CA PHE A 115 0.72 -13.98 -0.44
C PHE A 115 1.99 -14.74 -0.01
N GLY A 116 3.05 -14.62 -0.80
CA GLY A 116 4.27 -15.39 -0.63
C GLY A 116 4.10 -16.84 -1.06
N ARG A 117 5.17 -17.64 -0.92
CA ARG A 117 5.16 -19.04 -1.34
C ARG A 117 4.09 -19.80 -0.54
N SER A 118 3.20 -20.49 -1.27
CA SER A 118 2.08 -21.24 -0.68
C SER A 118 1.15 -20.40 0.21
N GLY A 119 1.08 -19.09 0.01
CA GLY A 119 0.21 -18.21 0.81
C GLY A 119 0.59 -18.13 2.30
N CYS A 120 1.87 -18.33 2.61
CA CYS A 120 2.39 -18.34 3.98
C CYS A 120 2.38 -16.96 4.66
N GLN A 121 2.31 -15.88 3.88
CA GLN A 121 2.23 -14.51 4.39
C GLN A 121 0.76 -14.08 4.48
N VAL A 122 0.36 -13.53 5.62
CA VAL A 122 -0.98 -13.00 5.88
C VAL A 122 -0.88 -11.49 6.11
N TRP A 123 -1.47 -10.74 5.20
CA TRP A 123 -1.43 -9.29 5.11
C TRP A 123 -2.76 -8.75 5.63
N ARG A 124 -2.73 -7.80 6.56
CA ARG A 124 -3.95 -7.29 7.22
C ARG A 124 -3.99 -5.77 7.26
N ILE A 125 -5.18 -5.23 7.07
CA ILE A 125 -5.57 -3.83 7.25
C ILE A 125 -6.65 -3.81 8.32
N GLU A 126 -6.38 -3.17 9.45
CA GLU A 126 -7.16 -3.31 10.68
C GLU A 126 -7.45 -1.92 11.28
N ARG A 127 -8.61 -1.72 11.91
CA ARG A 127 -8.77 -0.62 12.86
C ARG A 127 -8.15 -0.99 14.21
N VAL A 128 -7.57 0.01 14.85
CA VAL A 128 -6.99 -0.03 16.19
C VAL A 128 -7.85 0.84 17.08
N ASP A 129 -9.07 0.38 17.33
CA ASP A 129 -9.98 1.06 18.23
C ASP A 129 -9.68 0.56 19.65
N GLY A 130 -8.81 1.27 20.38
CA GLY A 130 -8.67 1.20 21.85
C GLY A 130 -8.68 -0.16 22.57
N GLY A 131 -8.52 -1.30 21.88
CA GLY A 131 -8.67 -2.64 22.46
C GLY A 131 -9.40 -3.70 21.62
N ARG A 132 -10.02 -3.41 20.47
CA ARG A 132 -10.58 -4.46 19.58
C ARG A 132 -10.22 -4.24 18.11
N VAL A 133 -9.69 -5.30 17.50
CA VAL A 133 -9.35 -5.36 16.07
C VAL A 133 -10.66 -5.51 15.28
N ALA A 134 -11.31 -4.39 14.95
CA ALA A 134 -12.48 -4.38 14.09
C ALA A 134 -12.03 -4.40 12.61
N GLY A 135 -12.58 -5.35 11.86
CA GLY A 135 -12.41 -5.40 10.40
C GLY A 135 -13.00 -4.14 9.77
N LEU A 136 -12.22 -3.50 8.90
CA LEU A 136 -12.66 -2.37 8.09
C LEU A 136 -13.71 -2.85 7.08
N VAL A 137 -14.96 -2.94 7.49
CA VAL A 137 -16.10 -3.12 6.57
C VAL A 137 -16.87 -1.80 6.51
N GLY A 138 -16.79 -1.17 5.34
CA GLY A 138 -17.79 -0.27 4.76
C GLY A 138 -18.10 1.04 5.50
N GLU A 139 -17.48 2.14 5.08
CA GLU A 139 -18.25 3.36 4.81
C GLU A 139 -17.55 4.14 3.71
N VAL A 140 -18.21 4.27 2.57
CA VAL A 140 -17.84 5.24 1.53
C VAL A 140 -18.23 6.59 2.12
N VAL A 141 -17.26 7.39 2.56
CA VAL A 141 -17.51 8.81 2.87
C VAL A 141 -17.65 9.56 1.54
N GLU A 142 -18.85 9.54 0.98
CA GLU A 142 -19.31 10.57 0.05
C GLU A 142 -19.41 11.88 0.85
N GLY A 143 -18.33 12.65 0.87
CA GLY A 143 -18.22 13.88 1.63
C GLY A 143 -17.47 14.92 0.82
N MET A 144 -18.12 15.41 -0.24
CA MET A 144 -17.75 16.59 -1.00
C MET A 144 -17.60 17.77 -0.02
N GLY A 145 -16.37 18.13 0.31
CA GLY A 145 -16.08 19.28 1.16
C GLY A 145 -16.48 20.56 0.45
N ARG A 146 -17.65 21.11 0.79
CA ARG A 146 -17.94 22.53 0.57
C ARG A 146 -16.94 23.33 1.39
N VAL A 147 -16.21 24.19 0.69
CA VAL A 147 -15.50 25.34 1.25
C VAL A 147 -16.51 26.13 2.09
N ARG A 148 -16.33 26.17 3.41
CA ARG A 148 -16.99 27.17 4.25
C ARG A 148 -16.18 28.45 4.11
N GLU A 149 -16.81 29.47 3.53
CA GLU A 149 -16.36 30.86 3.58
C GLU A 149 -16.05 31.23 5.04
N GLY A 150 -14.82 31.70 5.25
CA GLY A 150 -14.47 32.46 6.44
C GLY A 150 -15.03 33.87 6.32
N GLY A 151 -15.77 34.30 7.34
CA GLY A 151 -16.22 35.68 7.50
C GLY A 151 -16.79 35.83 8.91
N GLY A 152 -15.98 36.39 9.82
CA GLY A 152 -16.22 36.34 11.26
C GLY A 152 -17.32 37.26 11.79
N ASN A 153 -17.71 37.03 13.03
CA ASN A 153 -17.79 38.10 14.02
C ASN A 153 -17.75 37.51 15.44
N LEU A 154 -16.88 38.07 16.27
CA LEU A 154 -16.82 37.86 17.72
C LEU A 154 -17.88 38.74 18.36
N VAL A 155 -18.84 38.17 19.10
CA VAL A 155 -19.48 38.87 20.23
C VAL A 155 -19.81 37.84 21.31
N GLY A 156 -19.24 38.04 22.49
CA GLY A 156 -19.41 37.15 23.64
C GLY A 156 -20.75 37.27 24.34
N ALA A 157 -21.01 36.32 25.23
CA ALA A 157 -21.90 36.50 26.37
C ALA A 157 -21.54 35.50 27.48
N VAL A 158 -21.15 36.05 28.63
CA VAL A 158 -21.06 35.40 29.94
C VAL A 158 -22.47 35.31 30.55
N ARG A 159 -22.79 34.16 31.17
CA ARG A 159 -23.59 33.95 32.40
C ARG A 159 -23.87 32.43 32.51
N GLY A 160 -23.61 31.70 33.59
CA GLY A 160 -23.65 32.06 35.00
C GLY A 160 -25.03 31.68 35.55
N GLY A 161 -25.13 30.52 36.20
CA GLY A 161 -26.35 29.95 36.81
C GLY A 161 -26.26 28.45 36.94
#